data_AF-A0A6J4MQZ3-F1
#
_entry.id   AF-A0A6J4MQZ3-F1
#
_cell.length_a   1.000
_cell.length_b   1.000
_cell.length_c   1.000
_cell.angle_alpha   90.00
_cell.angle_beta   90.00
_cell.angle_gamma   90.00
#
_symmetry.space_group_name_H-M   'P 1'
#
loop_
_entity.id
_entity.type
_entity.pdbx_description
1 polymer ?
#
loop_
_entity_poly.entity_id
_entity_poly.type
_entity_poly.pdbx_seq_one_letter_code
_entity_poly.pdbx_strand_id
1 'polypeptide(L)'
;MTTPSPECIVYVGTYTEKLPHVDGKAEGIYVYRLERASGELHYVSTTTGVENPSFVTVAPSGKYLYAVEEVGGSSERPHGVVRSFRIDPETHDL
;
A
#
# COMPACT_ATOMS: atom_id res chain seq x y z
N MET A 1 17.75 13.23 -21.71
CA MET A 1 17.45 12.41 -20.52
C MET A 1 16.73 13.32 -19.54
N THR A 2 15.48 13.03 -19.20
CA THR A 2 14.73 13.81 -18.20
C THR A 2 15.26 13.47 -16.81
N THR A 3 15.67 14.48 -16.06
CA THR A 3 16.00 14.33 -14.65
C THR A 3 14.76 13.78 -13.92
N PRO A 4 14.88 12.71 -13.12
CA PRO A 4 13.76 12.23 -12.33
C PRO A 4 13.27 13.33 -11.38
N SER A 5 11.97 13.34 -11.09
CA SER A 5 11.39 14.22 -10.07
C SER A 5 12.18 14.14 -8.76
N PRO A 6 12.41 15.27 -8.06
CA PRO A 6 13.09 15.26 -6.76
C PRO A 6 12.34 14.45 -5.71
N GLU A 7 11.03 14.25 -5.91
CA GLU A 7 10.17 13.48 -5.04
C GLU A 7 9.49 12.32 -5.78
N CYS A 8 9.16 11.26 -5.06
CA CYS A 8 8.22 10.25 -5.55
C CYS A 8 7.30 9.73 -4.46
N ILE A 9 6.13 9.24 -4.87
CA ILE A 9 5.17 8.61 -3.97
C ILE A 9 5.57 7.16 -3.72
N VAL A 10 5.41 6.73 -2.47
CA VAL A 10 5.65 5.37 -2.00
C VAL A 10 4.39 4.85 -1.34
N TYR A 11 3.92 3.69 -1.79
CA TYR A 11 2.83 2.94 -1.16
C TYR A 11 3.43 1.78 -0.37
N VAL A 12 3.09 1.68 0.91
CA VAL A 12 3.66 0.68 1.82
C VAL A 12 2.57 -0.30 2.22
N GLY A 13 2.72 -1.55 1.77
CA GLY A 13 1.92 -2.69 2.22
C GLY A 13 2.31 -3.14 3.64
N THR A 14 1.38 -3.72 4.39
CA THR A 14 1.55 -4.02 5.82
C THR A 14 0.76 -5.26 6.27
N TYR A 15 0.98 -5.66 7.54
CA TYR A 15 0.08 -6.54 8.27
C TYR A 15 -0.70 -5.73 9.31
N THR A 16 -2.02 -5.84 9.27
CA THR A 16 -2.95 -5.08 10.12
C THR A 16 -3.39 -5.85 11.36
N GLU A 17 -3.11 -7.14 11.41
CA GLU A 17 -3.45 -7.99 12.56
C GLU A 17 -2.29 -8.89 12.99
N LYS A 18 -2.44 -9.48 14.17
CA LYS A 18 -1.50 -10.47 14.69
C LYS A 18 -1.77 -11.85 14.09
N LEU A 19 -0.80 -12.37 13.36
CA LEU A 19 -0.79 -13.71 12.78
C LEU A 19 0.30 -14.57 13.43
N PRO A 20 0.30 -15.91 13.24
CA PRO A 20 1.32 -16.78 13.83
C PRO A 20 2.78 -16.41 13.48
N HIS A 21 3.00 -15.74 12.36
CA HIS A 21 4.32 -15.38 11.83
C HIS A 21 4.62 -13.87 11.87
N VAL A 22 3.69 -13.02 12.33
CA VAL A 22 3.86 -11.56 12.36
C VAL A 22 2.97 -10.90 13.41
N ASP A 23 3.50 -9.93 14.16
CA ASP A 23 2.75 -9.11 15.13
C ASP A 23 2.29 -7.80 14.46
N GLY A 24 1.36 -7.91 13.51
CA GLY A 24 0.84 -6.77 12.73
C GLY A 24 0.05 -5.79 13.60
N LYS A 25 0.34 -4.49 13.42
CA LYS A 25 -0.24 -3.35 14.16
C LYS A 25 -0.57 -2.17 13.26
N ALA A 26 -0.39 -2.34 11.95
CA ALA A 26 -0.66 -1.29 10.99
C ALA A 26 -2.16 -1.09 10.79
N GLU A 27 -2.52 0.05 10.19
CA GLU A 27 -3.93 0.39 9.93
C GLU A 27 -4.37 0.07 8.49
N GLY A 28 -3.42 -0.23 7.60
CA GLY A 28 -3.69 -0.55 6.19
C GLY A 28 -2.51 -0.20 5.29
N ILE A 29 -2.77 0.43 4.15
CA ILE A 29 -1.73 0.88 3.21
C ILE A 29 -1.33 2.31 3.56
N TYR A 30 -0.05 2.55 3.84
CA TYR A 30 0.45 3.90 4.08
C TYR A 30 0.95 4.54 2.79
N VAL A 31 0.69 5.83 2.63
CA VAL A 31 1.17 6.66 1.52
C VAL A 31 2.19 7.65 2.05
N TYR A 32 3.36 7.68 1.42
CA TYR A 32 4.44 8.60 1.74
C TYR A 32 4.95 9.32 0.50
N ARG A 33 5.54 10.49 0.74
CA ARG A 33 6.36 11.22 -0.21
C ARG A 33 7.82 11.03 0.17
N LEU A 34 8.60 10.46 -0.73
CA LEU A 34 10.05 10.29 -0.57
C LEU A 34 10.78 11.47 -1.21
N GLU A 35 11.50 12.24 -0.41
CA GLU A 35 12.51 13.17 -0.92
C GLU A 35 13.75 12.37 -1.36
N ARG A 36 14.04 12.33 -2.66
CA ARG A 36 15.08 11.43 -3.19
C ARG A 36 16.50 11.83 -2.83
N ALA A 37 16.73 13.11 -2.54
CA ALA A 37 18.06 13.62 -2.22
C ALA A 37 18.48 13.24 -0.80
N SER A 38 17.58 13.41 0.17
CA SER A 38 17.84 13.11 1.59
C SER A 38 17.46 11.68 1.99
N GLY A 39 16.49 11.09 1.31
CA GLY A 39 15.84 9.83 1.71
C GLY A 39 14.71 10.02 2.72
N GLU A 40 14.33 11.25 3.06
CA GLU A 40 13.26 11.52 4.03
C GLU A 40 11.88 11.07 3.49
N LEU A 41 11.11 10.40 4.36
CA LEU A 41 9.73 10.01 4.10
C LEU A 41 8.78 10.95 4.85
N HIS A 42 7.97 11.67 4.11
CA HIS A 42 6.90 12.49 4.65
C HIS A 42 5.57 11.76 4.53
N TYR A 43 4.88 11.59 5.65
CA TYR A 43 3.55 10.98 5.68
C TYR A 43 2.57 11.79 4.83
N VAL A 44 1.74 11.11 4.04
CA VAL A 44 0.67 11.71 3.24
C VAL A 44 -0.68 11.28 3.79
N SER A 45 -0.95 9.97 3.79
CA SER A 45 -2.24 9.41 4.19
C SER A 45 -2.16 7.92 4.52
N THR A 46 -3.26 7.36 5.00
CA THR A 46 -3.43 5.93 5.25
C THR A 46 -4.76 5.45 4.67
N THR A 47 -4.72 4.42 3.84
CA THR A 47 -5.92 3.73 3.35
C THR A 47 -6.25 2.58 4.30
N THR A 48 -7.30 2.77 5.11
CA THR A 48 -7.78 1.80 6.10
C THR A 48 -8.84 0.86 5.52
N GLY A 49 -9.26 -0.15 6.30
CA GLY A 49 -10.32 -1.08 5.88
C GLY A 49 -9.87 -2.12 4.84
N VAL A 50 -8.55 -2.30 4.71
CA VAL A 50 -7.89 -3.32 3.88
C VAL A 50 -7.14 -4.25 4.83
N GLU A 51 -7.48 -5.54 4.84
CA GLU A 51 -6.92 -6.49 5.79
C GLU A 51 -5.60 -7.07 5.27
N ASN A 52 -4.53 -6.93 6.05
CA ASN A 52 -3.18 -7.41 5.72
C ASN A 52 -2.79 -7.15 4.25
N PRO A 53 -2.68 -5.88 3.81
CA PRO A 53 -2.22 -5.55 2.48
C PRO A 53 -0.73 -5.84 2.31
N SER A 54 -0.33 -7.10 2.40
CA SER A 54 1.07 -7.52 2.53
C SER A 54 1.88 -7.34 1.25
N PHE A 55 1.20 -7.16 0.11
CA PHE A 55 1.81 -6.80 -1.16
C PHE A 55 0.95 -5.79 -1.92
N VAL A 56 1.62 -4.78 -2.50
CA VAL A 56 1.00 -3.74 -3.32
C VAL A 56 1.80 -3.53 -4.60
N THR A 57 1.12 -3.16 -5.68
CA THR A 57 1.78 -2.75 -6.92
C THR A 57 0.97 -1.70 -7.66
N VAL A 58 1.67 -0.70 -8.21
CA VAL A 58 1.06 0.33 -9.05
C VAL A 58 1.01 -0.19 -10.49
N ALA A 59 -0.16 -0.06 -11.13
CA ALA A 59 -0.32 -0.42 -12.52
C ALA A 59 0.63 0.43 -13.40
N PRO A 60 1.12 -0.07 -14.56
CA PRO A 60 1.99 0.71 -15.44
C PRO A 60 1.40 2.05 -15.90
N SER A 61 0.07 2.19 -15.90
CA SER A 61 -0.63 3.44 -16.21
C SER A 61 -0.51 4.51 -15.13
N GLY A 62 -0.09 4.16 -13.91
CA GLY A 62 -0.04 5.04 -12.75
C GLY A 62 -1.41 5.41 -12.16
N LYS A 63 -2.51 4.88 -12.71
CA LYS A 63 -3.89 5.26 -12.33
C LYS A 63 -4.52 4.37 -11.27
N TYR A 64 -3.96 3.18 -11.06
CA TYR A 64 -4.50 2.20 -10.14
C TYR A 64 -3.39 1.55 -9.34
N LEU A 65 -3.71 1.20 -8.11
CA LEU A 65 -2.92 0.32 -7.25
C LEU A 65 -3.69 -0.97 -7.03
N TYR A 66 -3.00 -2.10 -7.06
CA TYR A 66 -3.52 -3.39 -6.67
C TYR A 66 -2.89 -3.83 -5.37
N ALA A 67 -3.70 -4.30 -4.43
CA ALA A 67 -3.25 -4.86 -3.18
C ALA A 67 -3.83 -6.27 -3.01
N VAL A 68 -3.02 -7.21 -2.54
CA VAL A 68 -3.56 -8.43 -1.96
C VAL A 68 -4.14 -8.08 -0.60
N GLU A 69 -5.20 -8.75 -0.17
CA GLU A 69 -5.50 -8.92 1.24
C GLU A 69 -5.03 -10.34 1.59
N GLU A 70 -4.00 -10.44 2.42
CA GLU A 70 -3.47 -11.73 2.86
C GLU A 70 -4.35 -12.29 3.97
N VAL A 71 -5.43 -12.87 3.50
CA VAL A 71 -6.51 -13.40 4.31
C VAL A 71 -6.88 -14.79 3.82
N GLY A 72 -7.53 -15.52 4.71
CA GLY A 72 -8.06 -16.85 4.43
C GLY A 72 -7.18 -17.99 4.90
N GLY A 73 -7.39 -19.19 4.34
CA GLY A 73 -6.81 -20.42 4.89
C GLY A 73 -7.61 -21.01 6.06
N SER A 74 -8.81 -20.48 6.33
CA SER A 74 -9.77 -21.05 7.27
C SER A 74 -10.99 -21.62 6.54
N SER A 75 -11.81 -22.41 7.22
CA SER A 75 -13.07 -22.94 6.66
C SER A 75 -14.10 -21.84 6.36
N GLU A 76 -14.08 -20.75 7.13
CA GLU A 76 -15.00 -19.62 6.98
C GLU A 76 -14.55 -18.65 5.88
N ARG A 77 -13.22 -18.51 5.69
CA ARG A 77 -12.62 -17.69 4.64
C ARG A 77 -11.57 -18.52 3.89
N PRO A 78 -11.97 -19.30 2.89
CA PRO A 78 -11.06 -20.23 2.23
C PRO A 78 -10.06 -19.55 1.27
N HIS A 79 -10.27 -18.29 0.91
CA HIS A 79 -9.52 -17.60 -0.15
C HIS A 79 -9.03 -16.23 0.28
N GLY A 80 -7.87 -15.84 -0.26
CA GLY A 80 -7.40 -14.46 -0.24
C GLY A 80 -8.16 -13.59 -1.22
N VAL A 81 -7.97 -12.27 -1.11
CA VAL A 81 -8.65 -11.28 -1.95
C VAL A 81 -7.60 -10.41 -2.65
N VAL A 82 -7.94 -9.88 -3.84
CA VAL A 82 -7.18 -8.80 -4.47
C VAL A 82 -8.14 -7.63 -4.65
N ARG A 83 -7.75 -6.45 -4.18
CA ARG A 83 -8.48 -5.19 -4.39
C ARG A 83 -7.73 -4.28 -5.35
N SER A 84 -8.49 -3.51 -6.11
CA SER A 84 -7.98 -2.40 -6.89
C SER A 84 -8.44 -1.08 -6.29
N PHE A 85 -7.55 -0.10 -6.31
CA PHE A 85 -7.78 1.27 -5.84
C PHE A 85 -7.45 2.23 -6.97
N ARG A 86 -8.23 3.29 -7.11
CA ARG A 86 -7.94 4.35 -8.07
C ARG A 86 -7.05 5.37 -7.37
N ILE A 87 -5.89 5.64 -7.92
CA ILE A 87 -4.98 6.65 -7.38
C ILE A 87 -5.54 8.03 -7.74
N ASP A 88 -5.78 8.85 -6.72
CA ASP A 88 -6.06 10.26 -6.93
C ASP A 88 -4.81 10.94 -7.53
N PRO A 89 -4.89 11.60 -8.70
CA PRO A 89 -3.72 12.16 -9.35
C PRO A 89 -3.16 13.40 -8.65
N GLU A 90 -3.92 14.05 -7.78
CA GLU A 90 -3.52 15.26 -7.05
C GLU A 90 -3.03 14.91 -5.64
N THR A 91 -3.80 14.11 -4.89
CA THR A 91 -3.45 13.78 -3.50
C THR A 91 -2.63 12.50 -3.37
N HIS A 92 -2.72 11.61 -4.35
CA HIS A 92 -2.16 10.26 -4.33
C HIS A 92 -2.79 9.32 -3.29
N ASP A 93 -3.99 9.66 -2.82
CA ASP A 93 -4.82 8.76 -2.02
C ASP A 93 -5.40 7.62 -2.88
N LEU A 94 -5.87 6.57 -2.20
CA LEU A 94 -6.42 5.34 -2.79
C LEU A 94 -7.93 5.19 -2.53
#